data_AF-A0A956EJV6-F1
#
_entry.id   AF-A0A956EJV6-F1
#
_cell.length_a   1.000
_cell.length_b   1.000
_cell.length_c   1.000
_cell.angle_alpha   90.00
_cell.angle_beta   90.00
_cell.angle_gamma   90.00
#
_symmetry.space_group_name_H-M   'P 1'
#
loop_
_entity.id
_entity.type
_entity.pdbx_description
1 polymer ?
#
loop_
_entity_poly.entity_id
_entity_poly.type
_entity_poly.pdbx_seq_one_letter_code
_entity_poly.pdbx_strand_id
1 'polypeptide(L)'
;MKAKPPAGDKGEKERGPRNPRQVRAAATILVKEGRRILKKHAGRIAREPVEAIRSTLAEVERSRAARDWGALERSTEELDELLHTHASFARKSALRETFENVAVAVLVALGLRSCVYEPFKIPSGSMMPTLRSGDHIFVNKFVYGIQIPFTNTVVGESLGEIRRGDVVVFRYPIDESEDFIKRVIGLPGDTIRVDGDAVSIRRAGEESFEVLERRQISEPCRDEGGERLVSGCALYEETLDGRTYVVRYLGGDARLGIQRRKGEWQVPEGRLLVMGDNRNQSHDSLAWTKVVEAVDAAGVLGQKDLRDLTAEKLFKPIRDEA
;
A
#
# COMPACT_ATOMS: atom_id res chain seq x y z
N MET A 1 48.62 -19.10 -23.68
CA MET A 1 47.87 -18.31 -24.68
C MET A 1 47.22 -19.28 -25.66
N LYS A 2 45.91 -19.56 -25.51
CA LYS A 2 45.15 -20.42 -26.42
C LYS A 2 44.17 -19.55 -27.20
N ALA A 3 44.36 -19.52 -28.52
CA ALA A 3 43.56 -18.78 -29.47
C ALA A 3 42.11 -19.29 -29.52
N LYS A 4 41.16 -18.37 -29.57
CA LYS A 4 39.73 -18.59 -29.74
C LYS A 4 39.44 -18.78 -31.24
N PRO A 5 38.71 -19.82 -31.68
CA PRO A 5 38.37 -20.00 -33.09
C PRO A 5 37.30 -18.99 -33.54
N PRO A 6 37.24 -18.64 -34.83
CA PRO A 6 36.32 -17.63 -35.35
C PRO A 6 34.87 -18.12 -35.31
N ALA A 7 33.96 -17.19 -35.01
CA ALA A 7 32.53 -17.43 -34.97
C ALA A 7 32.01 -17.80 -36.37
N GLY A 8 31.53 -19.04 -36.50
CA GLY A 8 30.88 -19.54 -37.69
C GLY A 8 29.60 -18.78 -38.02
N ASP A 9 29.53 -18.40 -39.29
CA ASP A 9 28.38 -18.09 -40.10
C ASP A 9 27.08 -18.78 -39.62
N LYS A 10 26.09 -17.98 -39.20
CA LYS A 10 24.75 -18.48 -38.86
C LYS A 10 23.89 -18.34 -40.10
N GLY A 11 23.82 -19.46 -40.83
CA GLY A 11 22.96 -19.66 -41.98
C GLY A 11 21.51 -19.18 -41.76
N GLU A 12 21.02 -18.55 -42.81
CA GLU A 12 19.64 -18.19 -43.09
C GLU A 12 18.70 -19.36 -42.75
N LYS A 13 17.88 -19.20 -41.70
CA LYS A 13 16.75 -20.09 -41.43
C LYS A 13 15.58 -19.67 -42.30
N GLU A 14 15.26 -20.47 -43.32
CA GLU A 14 13.99 -20.41 -44.04
C GLU A 14 12.82 -20.41 -43.02
N ARG A 15 12.08 -19.30 -42.96
CA ARG A 15 10.89 -19.17 -42.11
C ARG A 15 9.71 -19.86 -42.82
N GLY A 16 9.17 -20.91 -42.22
CA GLY A 16 7.92 -21.54 -42.69
C GLY A 16 6.74 -20.55 -42.75
N PRO A 17 5.68 -20.84 -43.54
CA PRO A 17 4.62 -19.89 -43.85
C PRO A 17 3.91 -19.40 -42.58
N ARG A 18 3.81 -18.08 -42.42
CA ARG A 18 3.15 -17.46 -41.26
C ARG A 18 1.66 -17.81 -41.26
N ASN A 19 1.09 -17.99 -40.05
CA ASN A 19 -0.34 -18.25 -39.90
C ASN A 19 -1.15 -17.08 -40.52
N PRO A 20 -2.20 -17.32 -41.33
CA PRO A 20 -3.01 -16.27 -41.96
C PRO A 20 -3.53 -15.20 -40.98
N ARG A 21 -3.79 -15.56 -39.72
CA ARG A 21 -4.19 -14.61 -38.67
C ARG A 21 -3.06 -13.64 -38.32
N GLN A 22 -1.81 -14.12 -38.25
CA GLN A 22 -0.63 -13.31 -37.94
C GLN A 22 -0.31 -12.36 -39.11
N VAL A 23 -0.37 -12.85 -40.36
CA VAL A 23 -0.15 -12.03 -41.56
C VAL A 23 -1.14 -10.87 -41.61
N ARG A 24 -2.43 -11.15 -41.37
CA ARG A 24 -3.48 -10.13 -41.34
C ARG A 24 -3.28 -9.10 -40.22
N ALA A 25 -2.86 -9.54 -39.04
CA ALA A 25 -2.60 -8.66 -37.90
C ALA A 25 -1.41 -7.73 -38.19
N ALA A 26 -0.30 -8.27 -38.69
CA ALA A 26 0.89 -7.52 -39.06
C ALA A 26 0.58 -6.47 -40.14
N ALA A 27 -0.09 -6.87 -41.23
CA ALA A 27 -0.51 -5.95 -42.29
C ALA A 27 -1.39 -4.80 -41.76
N THR A 28 -2.30 -5.08 -40.82
CA THR A 28 -3.16 -4.05 -40.22
C THR A 28 -2.37 -3.01 -39.42
N ILE A 29 -1.36 -3.45 -38.66
CA ILE A 29 -0.51 -2.57 -37.87
C ILE A 29 0.32 -1.69 -38.80
N LEU A 30 0.95 -2.31 -39.81
CA LEU A 30 1.86 -1.64 -40.73
C LEU A 30 1.13 -0.62 -41.62
N VAL A 31 -0.07 -0.93 -42.12
CA VAL A 31 -0.91 0.03 -42.89
C VAL A 31 -1.27 1.24 -42.02
N LYS A 32 -1.61 1.02 -40.75
CA LYS A 32 -1.89 2.14 -39.81
C LYS A 32 -0.64 3.00 -39.58
N GLU A 33 0.54 2.38 -39.45
CA GLU A 33 1.82 3.07 -39.29
C GLU A 33 2.17 3.89 -40.54
N GLY A 34 2.16 3.28 -41.73
CA GLY A 34 2.48 3.93 -43.00
C GLY A 34 1.55 5.12 -43.30
N ARG A 35 0.23 4.96 -43.09
CA ARG A 35 -0.72 6.08 -43.22
C ARG A 35 -0.43 7.23 -42.26
N ARG A 36 -0.08 6.92 -41.01
CA ARG A 36 0.25 7.93 -40.00
C ARG A 36 1.52 8.69 -40.39
N ILE A 37 2.54 7.98 -40.86
CA ILE A 37 3.82 8.55 -41.31
C ILE A 37 3.58 9.46 -42.52
N LEU A 38 2.88 8.98 -43.55
CA LEU A 38 2.57 9.81 -44.72
C LEU A 38 1.76 11.06 -44.32
N LYS A 39 0.77 10.92 -43.43
CA LYS A 39 -0.05 12.05 -42.97
C LYS A 39 0.77 13.13 -42.25
N LYS A 40 1.75 12.75 -41.42
CA LYS A 40 2.52 13.70 -40.58
C LYS A 40 3.86 14.13 -41.17
N HIS A 41 4.45 13.30 -42.02
CA HIS A 41 5.86 13.42 -42.42
C HIS A 41 6.10 13.27 -43.93
N ALA A 42 5.07 13.17 -44.79
CA ALA A 42 5.28 13.10 -46.25
C ALA A 42 6.09 14.28 -46.81
N GLY A 43 5.96 15.48 -46.24
CA GLY A 43 6.75 16.65 -46.66
C GLY A 43 8.26 16.57 -46.33
N ARG A 44 8.68 15.59 -45.51
CA ARG A 44 10.09 15.33 -45.15
C ARG A 44 10.70 14.15 -45.91
N ILE A 45 9.92 13.47 -46.76
CA ILE A 45 10.35 12.33 -47.56
C ILE A 45 10.38 12.78 -49.02
N ALA A 46 11.31 12.25 -49.82
CA ALA A 46 11.33 12.52 -51.26
C ALA A 46 10.02 12.05 -51.94
N ARG A 47 9.63 12.74 -53.02
CA ARG A 47 8.33 12.50 -53.70
C ARG A 47 8.19 11.08 -54.23
N GLU A 48 9.25 10.52 -54.77
CA GLU A 48 9.27 9.16 -55.35
C GLU A 48 8.99 8.08 -54.28
N PRO A 49 9.72 8.02 -53.15
CA PRO A 49 9.38 7.10 -52.06
C PRO A 49 7.99 7.29 -51.46
N VAL A 50 7.47 8.53 -51.38
CA VAL A 50 6.11 8.79 -50.90
C VAL A 50 5.06 8.11 -51.79
N GLU A 51 5.25 8.19 -53.11
CA GLU A 51 4.33 7.57 -54.06
C GLU A 51 4.45 6.05 -54.05
N ALA A 52 5.68 5.52 -53.93
CA ALA A 52 5.92 4.09 -53.72
C ALA A 52 5.15 3.58 -52.48
N ILE A 53 5.33 4.21 -51.32
CA ILE A 53 4.64 3.84 -50.07
C ILE A 53 3.10 3.90 -50.23
N ARG A 54 2.56 4.90 -50.94
CA ARG A 54 1.11 5.01 -51.22
C ARG A 54 0.61 3.85 -52.08
N SER A 55 1.35 3.53 -53.14
CA SER A 55 1.00 2.44 -54.05
C SER A 55 1.01 1.09 -53.34
N THR A 56 2.05 0.80 -52.55
CA THR A 56 2.17 -0.43 -51.76
C THR A 56 1.10 -0.51 -50.67
N LEU A 57 0.75 0.62 -50.01
CA LEU A 57 -0.39 0.67 -49.07
C LEU A 57 -1.71 0.24 -49.74
N ALA A 58 -1.97 0.73 -50.96
CA ALA A 58 -3.17 0.35 -51.70
C ALA A 58 -3.13 -1.13 -52.14
N GLU A 59 -1.95 -1.68 -52.44
CA GLU A 59 -1.77 -3.09 -52.74
C GLU A 59 -2.00 -4.00 -51.53
N VAL A 60 -1.47 -3.66 -50.36
CA VAL A 60 -1.72 -4.39 -49.11
C VAL A 60 -3.22 -4.45 -48.80
N GLU A 61 -3.96 -3.36 -49.03
CA GLU A 61 -5.41 -3.35 -48.82
C GLU A 61 -6.18 -4.19 -49.84
N ARG A 62 -5.78 -4.16 -51.11
CA ARG A 62 -6.35 -5.02 -52.17
C ARG A 62 -6.12 -6.50 -51.87
N SER A 63 -4.89 -6.89 -51.53
CA SER A 63 -4.52 -8.27 -51.19
C SER A 63 -5.27 -8.76 -49.94
N ARG A 64 -5.45 -7.88 -48.94
CA ARG A 64 -6.27 -8.17 -47.76
C ARG A 64 -7.74 -8.38 -48.09
N ALA A 65 -8.30 -7.56 -48.99
CA ALA A 65 -9.70 -7.68 -49.41
C ALA A 65 -9.94 -8.96 -50.23
N ALA A 66 -8.99 -9.30 -51.10
CA ALA A 66 -8.99 -10.53 -51.91
C ALA A 66 -8.72 -11.81 -51.10
N ARG A 67 -8.31 -11.71 -49.83
CA ARG A 67 -7.87 -12.83 -48.97
C ARG A 67 -6.70 -13.63 -49.56
N ASP A 68 -5.87 -12.98 -50.36
CA ASP A 68 -4.63 -13.56 -50.88
C ASP A 68 -3.52 -13.39 -49.84
N TRP A 69 -3.27 -14.43 -49.05
CA TRP A 69 -2.30 -14.38 -47.96
C TRP A 69 -0.85 -14.28 -48.45
N GLY A 70 -0.53 -14.87 -49.60
CA GLY A 70 0.82 -14.85 -50.16
C GLY A 70 1.17 -13.51 -50.80
N ALA A 71 0.21 -12.87 -51.48
CA ALA A 71 0.36 -11.49 -51.94
C ALA A 71 0.33 -10.49 -50.78
N LEU A 72 -0.49 -10.75 -49.73
CA LEU A 72 -0.54 -9.90 -48.55
C LEU A 72 0.77 -9.91 -47.77
N GLU A 73 1.41 -11.08 -47.59
CA GLU A 73 2.70 -11.18 -46.92
C GLU A 73 3.78 -10.41 -47.67
N ARG A 74 3.93 -10.65 -48.98
CA ARG A 74 4.92 -9.95 -49.84
C ARG A 74 4.74 -8.43 -49.84
N SER A 75 3.52 -7.95 -50.10
CA SER A 75 3.23 -6.51 -50.10
C SER A 75 3.39 -5.86 -48.72
N THR A 76 3.19 -6.62 -47.64
CA THR A 76 3.44 -6.13 -46.27
C THR A 76 4.94 -6.05 -45.98
N GLU A 77 5.75 -7.00 -46.44
CA GLU A 77 7.21 -6.98 -46.29
C GLU A 77 7.83 -5.83 -47.10
N GLU A 78 7.39 -5.64 -48.34
CA GLU A 78 7.81 -4.50 -49.18
C GLU A 78 7.46 -3.15 -48.53
N LEU A 79 6.26 -3.03 -47.96
CA LEU A 79 5.85 -1.83 -47.24
C LEU A 79 6.73 -1.58 -46.00
N ASP A 80 7.13 -2.63 -45.28
CA ASP A 80 7.98 -2.49 -44.09
C ASP A 80 9.39 -2.03 -44.47
N GLU A 81 9.93 -2.59 -45.56
CA GLU A 81 11.23 -2.20 -46.13
C GLU A 81 11.22 -0.74 -46.60
N LEU A 82 10.22 -0.32 -47.37
CA LEU A 82 10.08 1.08 -47.82
C LEU A 82 9.98 2.06 -46.64
N LEU A 83 9.20 1.70 -45.61
CA LEU A 83 9.08 2.51 -44.40
C LEU A 83 10.37 2.52 -43.58
N HIS A 84 11.12 1.42 -43.54
CA HIS A 84 12.42 1.35 -42.86
C HIS A 84 13.45 2.23 -43.58
N THR A 85 13.59 2.09 -44.89
CA THR A 85 14.61 2.80 -45.68
C THR A 85 14.34 4.30 -45.76
N HIS A 86 13.09 4.70 -46.02
CA HIS A 86 12.76 6.11 -46.32
C HIS A 86 12.08 6.85 -45.18
N ALA A 87 11.61 6.14 -44.14
CA ALA A 87 10.88 6.75 -43.04
C ALA A 87 11.28 6.22 -41.64
N SER A 88 12.46 5.62 -41.49
CA SER A 88 12.99 5.13 -40.20
C SER A 88 12.93 6.19 -39.09
N PHE A 89 13.20 7.46 -39.40
CA PHE A 89 13.13 8.57 -38.45
C PHE A 89 11.72 8.85 -37.91
N ALA A 90 10.67 8.45 -38.64
CA ALA A 90 9.28 8.68 -38.31
C ALA A 90 8.60 7.45 -37.68
N ARG A 91 9.24 6.28 -37.74
CA ARG A 91 8.80 5.08 -37.02
C ARG A 91 8.93 5.35 -35.53
N LYS A 92 7.91 4.96 -34.74
CA LYS A 92 8.04 5.00 -33.27
C LYS A 92 9.18 4.05 -32.91
N SER A 93 10.24 4.56 -32.31
CA SER A 93 11.31 3.70 -31.81
C SER A 93 10.73 2.66 -30.86
N ALA A 94 11.05 1.38 -31.05
CA ALA A 94 10.63 0.29 -30.15
C ALA A 94 11.03 0.58 -28.69
N LEU A 95 12.11 1.33 -28.49
CA LEU A 95 12.52 1.83 -27.18
C LEU A 95 11.53 2.84 -26.59
N ARG A 96 10.95 3.72 -27.41
CA ARG A 96 9.94 4.70 -26.96
C ARG A 96 8.64 4.04 -26.55
N GLU A 97 8.19 3.01 -27.27
CA GLU A 97 6.99 2.25 -26.91
C GLU A 97 7.19 1.46 -25.61
N THR A 98 8.37 0.82 -25.47
CA THR A 98 8.74 0.12 -24.23
C THR A 98 8.80 1.10 -23.06
N PHE A 99 9.43 2.26 -23.24
CA PHE A 99 9.53 3.29 -22.21
C PHE A 99 8.16 3.86 -21.83
N GLU A 100 7.26 4.11 -22.79
CA GLU A 100 5.91 4.60 -22.53
C GLU A 100 5.12 3.61 -21.65
N ASN A 101 5.16 2.31 -21.99
CA ASN A 101 4.50 1.27 -21.22
C ASN A 101 5.11 1.10 -19.81
N VAL A 102 6.44 1.11 -19.71
CA VAL A 102 7.14 1.03 -18.41
C VAL A 102 6.82 2.26 -17.56
N ALA A 103 6.80 3.45 -18.15
CA ALA A 103 6.46 4.68 -17.45
C ALA A 103 5.02 4.64 -16.91
N VAL A 104 4.05 4.17 -17.69
CA VAL A 104 2.67 3.98 -17.22
C VAL A 104 2.60 2.96 -16.09
N ALA A 105 3.27 1.81 -16.22
CA ALA A 105 3.31 0.80 -15.17
C ALA A 105 3.93 1.33 -13.87
N VAL A 106 5.03 2.10 -13.97
CA VAL A 106 5.68 2.76 -12.84
C VAL A 106 4.77 3.82 -12.23
N LEU A 107 4.08 4.63 -13.02
CA LEU A 107 3.14 5.65 -12.52
C LEU A 107 1.96 5.00 -11.77
N VAL A 108 1.40 3.93 -12.31
CA VAL A 108 0.33 3.16 -11.63
C VAL A 108 0.87 2.55 -10.34
N ALA A 109 2.04 1.92 -10.37
CA ALA A 109 2.66 1.33 -9.17
C ALA A 109 2.97 2.39 -8.11
N LEU A 110 3.47 3.57 -8.49
CA LEU A 110 3.70 4.69 -7.60
C LEU A 110 2.39 5.27 -7.04
N GLY A 111 1.34 5.35 -7.86
CA GLY A 111 0.00 5.76 -7.42
C GLY A 111 -0.58 4.78 -6.39
N LEU A 112 -0.51 3.48 -6.66
CA LEU A 112 -0.95 2.45 -5.73
C LEU A 112 -0.12 2.46 -4.43
N ARG A 113 1.20 2.59 -4.54
CA ARG A 113 2.11 2.66 -3.37
C ARG A 113 1.90 3.91 -2.53
N SER A 114 1.59 5.05 -3.16
CA SER A 114 1.38 6.32 -2.45
C SER A 114 0.03 6.41 -1.77
N CYS A 115 -1.03 5.80 -2.34
CA CYS A 115 -2.40 6.04 -1.89
C CYS A 115 -3.06 4.84 -1.17
N VAL A 116 -2.59 3.61 -1.35
CA VAL A 116 -3.44 2.43 -1.14
C VAL A 116 -2.88 1.47 -0.09
N TYR A 117 -1.68 0.95 -0.33
CA TYR A 117 -1.05 -0.03 0.55
C TYR A 117 0.42 0.30 0.74
N GLU A 118 0.81 0.49 2.00
CA GLU A 118 2.21 0.52 2.41
C GLU A 118 2.53 -0.76 3.18
N PRO A 119 3.56 -1.52 2.77
CA PRO A 119 4.01 -2.68 3.53
C PRO A 119 4.76 -2.21 4.78
N PHE A 120 4.25 -2.57 5.95
CA PHE A 120 4.92 -2.33 7.23
C PHE A 120 5.42 -3.65 7.81
N LYS A 121 6.64 -3.60 8.35
CA LYS A 121 7.20 -4.70 9.15
C LYS A 121 7.03 -4.35 10.63
N ILE A 122 6.42 -5.25 11.40
CA ILE A 122 6.19 -5.03 12.82
C ILE A 122 7.51 -5.13 13.60
N PRO A 123 7.95 -4.07 14.31
CA PRO A 123 9.23 -4.11 15.02
C PRO A 123 9.14 -4.75 16.41
N SER A 124 7.95 -4.81 17.02
CA SER A 124 7.77 -5.26 18.42
C SER A 124 6.56 -6.16 18.64
N GLY A 125 6.62 -7.07 19.62
CA GLY A 125 5.51 -7.94 20.03
C GLY A 125 4.51 -7.30 21.01
N SER A 126 4.35 -5.97 21.00
CA SER A 126 3.40 -5.28 21.90
C SER A 126 1.92 -5.53 21.55
N MET A 127 1.67 -6.03 20.34
CA MET A 127 0.36 -6.44 19.84
C MET A 127 0.16 -7.96 19.86
N MET A 128 1.01 -8.71 20.56
CA MET A 128 0.80 -10.15 20.71
C MET A 128 -0.47 -10.46 21.53
N PRO A 129 -1.24 -11.51 21.15
CA PRO A 129 -0.93 -12.50 20.11
C PRO A 129 -1.41 -12.09 18.71
N THR A 130 -2.14 -10.99 18.56
CA THR A 130 -2.71 -10.52 17.30
C THR A 130 -1.67 -10.27 16.22
N LEU A 131 -0.56 -9.60 16.58
CA LEU A 131 0.57 -9.34 15.69
C LEU A 131 1.87 -9.72 16.39
N ARG A 132 2.77 -10.36 15.65
CA ARG A 132 4.11 -10.75 16.11
C ARG A 132 5.17 -9.86 15.48
N SER A 133 6.30 -9.75 16.17
CA SER A 133 7.48 -9.10 15.60
C SER A 133 7.91 -9.83 14.33
N GLY A 134 8.17 -9.07 13.26
CA GLY A 134 8.53 -9.59 11.95
C GLY A 134 7.35 -9.88 11.00
N ASP A 135 6.10 -9.81 11.49
CA ASP A 135 4.94 -9.90 10.61
C ASP A 135 4.93 -8.75 9.60
N HIS A 136 4.42 -9.03 8.40
CA HIS A 136 4.20 -8.04 7.36
C HIS A 136 2.71 -7.77 7.27
N ILE A 137 2.32 -6.51 7.44
CA ILE A 137 0.93 -6.08 7.34
C ILE A 137 0.77 -5.10 6.18
N PHE A 138 -0.42 -5.13 5.58
CA PHE A 138 -0.87 -4.13 4.63
C PHE A 138 -1.82 -3.18 5.33
N VAL A 139 -1.43 -1.91 5.45
CA VAL A 139 -2.26 -0.86 6.02
C VAL A 139 -3.06 -0.22 4.89
N ASN A 140 -4.39 -0.17 5.03
CA ASN A 140 -5.25 0.53 4.09
C ASN A 140 -5.26 2.03 4.43
N LYS A 141 -4.56 2.82 3.62
CA LYS A 141 -4.48 4.28 3.82
C LYS A 141 -5.72 5.04 3.35
N PHE A 142 -6.55 4.43 2.50
CA PHE A 142 -7.74 5.10 1.95
C PHE A 142 -8.77 5.51 3.00
N VAL A 143 -8.83 4.81 4.13
CA VAL A 143 -9.77 5.10 5.23
C VAL A 143 -9.45 6.45 5.90
N TYR A 144 -8.23 6.96 5.71
CA TYR A 144 -7.71 8.17 6.34
C TYR A 144 -7.56 9.35 5.34
N GLY A 145 -7.90 9.14 4.06
CA GLY A 145 -7.81 10.15 2.99
C GLY A 145 -6.80 9.81 1.89
N ILE A 146 -6.90 10.47 0.74
CA ILE A 146 -5.97 10.29 -0.39
C ILE A 146 -4.90 11.36 -0.30
N GLN A 147 -3.67 10.97 0.03
CA GLN A 147 -2.52 11.88 -0.04
C GLN A 147 -2.11 12.09 -1.51
N ILE A 148 -2.06 13.35 -1.95
CA ILE A 148 -1.55 13.68 -3.29
C ILE A 148 -0.04 13.37 -3.32
N PRO A 149 0.44 12.54 -4.27
CA PRO A 149 1.86 12.20 -4.38
C PRO A 149 2.75 13.45 -4.43
N PHE A 150 3.87 13.42 -3.71
CA PHE A 150 4.87 14.51 -3.65
C PHE A 150 4.37 15.83 -3.02
N THR A 151 3.20 15.85 -2.40
CA THR A 151 2.67 17.00 -1.65
C THR A 151 2.22 16.60 -0.23
N ASN A 152 1.92 17.60 0.60
CA ASN A 152 1.41 17.42 1.96
C ASN A 152 -0.12 17.54 2.03
N THR A 153 -0.80 17.59 0.88
CA THR A 153 -2.25 17.78 0.81
C THR A 153 -2.96 16.42 0.81
N VAL A 154 -3.75 16.17 1.85
CA VAL A 154 -4.69 15.06 1.93
C VAL A 154 -6.04 15.56 1.40
N VAL A 155 -6.62 14.83 0.46
CA VAL A 155 -7.93 15.16 -0.12
C VAL A 155 -8.93 14.10 0.32
N GLY A 156 -10.08 14.56 0.79
CA GLY A 156 -11.15 13.69 1.27
C GLY A 156 -10.87 13.13 2.66
N GLU A 157 -10.41 13.98 3.59
CA GLU A 157 -10.35 13.71 5.04
C GLU A 157 -11.76 13.42 5.59
N SER A 158 -12.29 12.28 5.22
CA SER A 158 -13.20 11.54 6.08
C SER A 158 -12.26 10.78 6.98
N LEU A 159 -12.22 11.09 8.27
CA LEU A 159 -11.97 10.04 9.25
C LEU A 159 -13.02 8.98 8.92
N GLY A 160 -12.69 7.96 8.12
CA GLY A 160 -13.52 6.77 8.10
C GLY A 160 -13.75 6.42 9.56
N GLU A 161 -15.01 6.20 9.95
CA GLU A 161 -15.43 6.18 11.35
C GLU A 161 -14.57 5.21 12.16
N ILE A 162 -13.50 5.72 12.80
CA ILE A 162 -12.60 4.91 13.63
C ILE A 162 -13.43 4.41 14.78
N ARG A 163 -13.50 3.10 14.93
CA ARG A 163 -14.32 2.46 15.96
C ARG A 163 -13.44 1.93 17.07
N ARG A 164 -14.02 1.84 18.26
CA ARG A 164 -13.41 1.09 19.36
C ARG A 164 -13.12 -0.34 18.89
N GLY A 165 -11.96 -0.85 19.28
CA GLY A 165 -11.45 -2.14 18.85
C GLY A 165 -10.70 -2.14 17.50
N ASP A 166 -10.67 -1.05 16.73
CA ASP A 166 -9.82 -0.96 15.54
C ASP A 166 -8.33 -1.00 15.91
N VAL A 167 -7.51 -1.62 15.05
CA VAL A 167 -6.04 -1.58 15.16
C VAL A 167 -5.52 -0.51 14.23
N VAL A 168 -4.84 0.47 14.80
CA VAL A 168 -4.37 1.66 14.10
C VAL A 168 -2.85 1.75 14.15
N VAL A 169 -2.27 2.27 13.08
CA VAL A 169 -0.84 2.58 12.97
C VAL A 169 -0.73 4.09 13.08
N PHE A 170 0.10 4.64 13.97
CA PHE A 170 0.22 6.08 14.21
C PHE A 170 1.65 6.44 14.63
N ARG A 171 2.05 7.70 14.43
CA ARG A 171 3.37 8.16 14.90
C ARG A 171 3.38 8.21 16.42
N TYR A 172 4.44 7.72 17.04
CA TYR A 172 4.57 7.80 18.48
C TYR A 172 4.59 9.29 18.93
N PRO A 173 3.66 9.72 19.81
CA PRO A 173 3.51 11.15 20.11
C PRO A 173 4.71 11.83 20.79
N ILE A 174 5.65 11.06 21.34
CA ILE A 174 6.86 11.62 21.98
C ILE A 174 8.06 11.62 21.02
N ASP A 175 8.15 10.61 20.15
CA ASP A 175 9.19 10.51 19.13
C ASP A 175 8.57 10.08 17.80
N GLU A 176 8.24 11.06 16.97
CA GLU A 176 7.59 10.88 15.69
C GLU A 176 8.43 10.14 14.64
N SER A 177 9.71 9.87 14.94
CA SER A 177 10.54 9.00 14.09
C SER A 177 10.16 7.52 14.19
N GLU A 178 9.35 7.16 15.18
CA GLU A 178 8.87 5.80 15.41
C GLU A 178 7.37 5.65 15.10
N ASP A 179 7.04 4.59 14.35
CA ASP A 179 5.67 4.20 14.04
C ASP A 179 5.17 3.14 15.03
N PHE A 180 4.03 3.39 15.66
CA PHE A 180 3.41 2.52 16.65
C PHE A 180 2.14 1.89 16.11
N ILE A 181 1.86 0.67 16.54
CA ILE A 181 0.62 -0.04 16.22
C ILE A 181 -0.05 -0.45 17.51
N LYS A 182 -1.28 0.00 17.71
CA LYS A 182 -2.07 -0.26 18.92
C LYS A 182 -3.55 -0.42 18.58
N ARG A 183 -4.32 -0.93 19.54
CA ARG A 183 -5.77 -1.02 19.45
C ARG A 183 -6.42 0.21 20.07
N VAL A 184 -7.40 0.78 19.38
CA VAL A 184 -8.24 1.87 19.89
C VAL A 184 -9.17 1.33 20.98
N ILE A 185 -9.07 1.88 22.19
CA ILE A 185 -9.92 1.52 23.33
C ILE A 185 -10.89 2.66 23.64
N GLY A 186 -10.46 3.92 23.51
CA GLY A 186 -11.29 5.10 23.74
C GLY A 186 -11.31 6.05 22.55
N LEU A 187 -12.51 6.55 22.24
CA LEU A 187 -12.82 7.59 21.26
C LEU A 187 -12.99 8.96 21.96
N PRO A 188 -13.02 10.08 21.22
CA PRO A 188 -13.30 11.40 21.77
C PRO A 188 -14.50 11.42 22.75
N GLY A 189 -14.29 12.02 23.92
CA GLY A 189 -15.28 12.15 24.99
C GLY A 189 -15.39 10.94 25.93
N ASP A 190 -14.80 9.79 25.59
CA ASP A 190 -14.82 8.62 26.47
C ASP A 190 -13.98 8.83 27.72
N THR A 191 -14.29 8.08 28.78
CA THR A 191 -13.42 7.95 29.96
C THR A 191 -13.04 6.49 30.15
N ILE A 192 -11.74 6.20 30.14
CA ILE A 192 -11.21 4.87 30.41
C ILE A 192 -10.71 4.82 31.85
N ARG A 193 -11.17 3.84 32.61
CA ARG A 193 -10.70 3.57 33.98
C ARG A 193 -9.99 2.23 34.01
N VAL A 194 -8.81 2.23 34.61
CA VAL A 194 -8.04 1.04 34.90
C VAL A 194 -7.94 0.89 36.40
N ASP A 195 -8.45 -0.23 36.93
CA ASP A 195 -8.33 -0.58 38.34
C ASP A 195 -7.93 -2.05 38.51
N GLY A 196 -6.69 -2.27 38.94
CA GLY A 196 -6.14 -3.60 39.18
C GLY A 196 -6.08 -4.45 37.90
N ASP A 197 -7.02 -5.39 37.79
CA ASP A 197 -7.20 -6.26 36.64
C ASP A 197 -8.33 -5.83 35.71
N ALA A 198 -9.16 -4.85 36.07
CA ALA A 198 -10.29 -4.42 35.27
C ALA A 198 -9.98 -3.17 34.43
N VAL A 199 -10.35 -3.22 33.15
CA VAL A 199 -10.47 -2.04 32.29
C VAL A 199 -11.96 -1.77 32.12
N SER A 200 -12.36 -0.53 32.31
CA SER A 200 -13.74 -0.11 32.14
C SER A 200 -13.82 1.18 31.32
N ILE A 201 -14.90 1.34 30.59
CA ILE A 201 -15.17 2.48 29.72
C ILE A 201 -16.48 3.14 30.13
N ARG A 202 -16.49 4.46 30.22
CA ARG A 202 -17.71 5.26 30.20
C ARG A 202 -17.71 6.00 28.87
N ARG A 203 -18.66 5.69 28.00
CA ARG A 203 -18.70 6.31 26.66
C ARG A 203 -19.15 7.76 26.76
N ALA A 204 -18.78 8.56 25.76
CA ALA A 204 -19.26 9.93 25.65
C ALA A 204 -20.80 9.99 25.75
N GLY A 205 -21.32 10.72 26.74
CA GLY A 205 -22.76 10.84 26.99
C GLY A 205 -23.38 9.77 27.88
N GLU A 206 -22.63 8.75 28.31
CA GLU A 206 -23.09 7.76 29.29
C GLU A 206 -22.71 8.15 30.72
N GLU A 207 -23.54 7.76 31.70
CA GLU A 207 -23.32 8.11 33.11
C GLU A 207 -22.47 7.06 33.86
N SER A 208 -22.55 5.79 33.46
CA SER A 208 -21.92 4.67 34.16
C SER A 208 -20.72 4.11 33.39
N PHE A 209 -19.78 3.52 34.14
CA PHE A 209 -18.71 2.71 33.56
C PHE A 209 -19.21 1.29 33.28
N GLU A 210 -18.87 0.78 32.11
CA GLU A 210 -19.02 -0.62 31.72
C GLU A 210 -17.63 -1.29 31.78
N VAL A 211 -17.55 -2.44 32.44
CA VAL A 211 -16.31 -3.23 32.47
C VAL A 211 -16.19 -3.99 31.15
N LEU A 212 -15.02 -3.95 30.52
CA LEU A 212 -14.78 -4.70 29.29
C LEU A 212 -14.92 -6.20 29.58
N GLU A 213 -15.85 -6.84 28.87
CA GLU A 213 -16.11 -8.26 29.02
C GLU A 213 -14.88 -9.06 28.62
N ARG A 214 -14.49 -10.02 29.47
CA ARG A 214 -13.34 -10.88 29.21
C ARG A 214 -13.64 -12.33 29.53
N ARG A 215 -13.23 -13.22 28.62
CA ARG A 215 -13.30 -14.67 28.78
C ARG A 215 -11.90 -15.26 28.67
N GLN A 216 -11.47 -15.97 29.71
CA GLN A 216 -10.16 -16.62 29.67
C GLN A 216 -10.15 -17.73 28.61
N ILE A 217 -9.05 -17.77 27.85
CA ILE A 217 -8.77 -18.78 26.84
C ILE A 217 -7.83 -19.83 27.44
N SER A 218 -8.09 -21.11 27.17
CA SER A 218 -7.32 -22.24 27.71
C SER A 218 -5.94 -22.42 27.06
N GLU A 219 -5.79 -21.86 25.86
CA GLU A 219 -4.63 -21.98 25.02
C GLU A 219 -3.42 -21.33 25.67
N PRO A 220 -2.26 -22.02 25.69
CA PRO A 220 -1.09 -21.50 26.36
C PRO A 220 -0.44 -20.38 25.54
N CYS A 221 0.11 -19.39 26.24
CA CYS A 221 0.91 -18.37 25.59
C CYS A 221 2.21 -18.93 25.03
N ARG A 222 2.63 -18.38 23.89
CA ARG A 222 3.91 -18.66 23.25
C ARG A 222 4.80 -17.42 23.25
N ASP A 223 6.10 -17.61 23.14
CA ASP A 223 7.06 -16.53 22.93
C ASP A 223 6.90 -15.90 21.53
N GLU A 224 7.67 -14.85 21.24
CA GLU A 224 7.60 -14.16 19.94
C GLU A 224 7.88 -15.13 18.77
N GLY A 225 8.83 -16.06 18.95
CA GLY A 225 9.16 -17.10 17.97
C GLY A 225 8.06 -18.16 17.79
N GLY A 226 7.10 -18.25 18.72
CA GLY A 226 6.02 -19.24 18.68
C GLY A 226 6.42 -20.64 19.15
N GLU A 227 7.68 -20.85 19.50
CA GLU A 227 8.24 -22.18 19.78
C GLU A 227 8.10 -22.54 21.26
N ARG A 228 8.33 -21.58 22.15
CA ARG A 228 8.41 -21.83 23.60
C ARG A 228 7.15 -21.37 24.31
N LEU A 229 6.68 -22.19 25.24
CA LEU A 229 5.61 -21.81 26.16
C LEU A 229 6.13 -20.76 27.14
N VAL A 230 5.33 -19.73 27.40
CA VAL A 230 5.66 -18.71 28.39
C VAL A 230 4.89 -19.00 29.68
N SER A 231 5.62 -19.30 30.75
CA SER A 231 5.04 -19.53 32.08
C SER A 231 4.44 -18.24 32.66
N GLY A 232 3.38 -18.39 33.46
CA GLY A 232 2.70 -17.24 34.07
C GLY A 232 2.10 -16.31 33.02
N CYS A 233 1.50 -16.87 31.98
CA CYS A 233 0.84 -16.07 30.95
C CYS A 233 -0.54 -16.62 30.66
N ALA A 234 -1.51 -15.71 30.50
CA ALA A 234 -2.88 -16.04 30.20
C ALA A 234 -3.38 -15.24 29.00
N LEU A 235 -4.19 -15.89 28.17
CA LEU A 235 -4.90 -15.28 27.05
C LEU A 235 -6.35 -15.05 27.44
N TYR A 236 -6.91 -13.94 26.99
CA TYR A 236 -8.32 -13.61 27.17
C TYR A 236 -8.90 -13.13 25.86
N GLU A 237 -10.12 -13.55 25.55
CA GLU A 237 -10.97 -12.83 24.60
C GLU A 237 -11.55 -11.64 25.33
N GLU A 238 -11.31 -10.44 24.80
CA GLU A 238 -11.91 -9.21 25.28
C GLU A 238 -12.89 -8.68 24.23
N THR A 239 -14.08 -8.26 24.68
CA THR A 239 -15.11 -7.71 23.82
C THR A 239 -15.34 -6.24 24.13
N LEU A 240 -15.32 -5.41 23.08
CA LEU A 240 -15.59 -3.97 23.15
C LEU A 240 -16.49 -3.57 21.97
N ASP A 241 -17.67 -3.02 22.27
CA ASP A 241 -18.68 -2.60 21.27
C ASP A 241 -19.00 -3.69 20.23
N GLY A 242 -19.17 -4.93 20.68
CA GLY A 242 -19.50 -6.09 19.84
C GLY A 242 -18.32 -6.65 19.03
N ARG A 243 -17.11 -6.13 19.21
CA ARG A 243 -15.89 -6.67 18.60
C ARG A 243 -15.08 -7.43 19.62
N THR A 244 -14.74 -8.66 19.29
CA THR A 244 -13.93 -9.53 20.16
C THR A 244 -12.53 -9.70 19.59
N TYR A 245 -11.52 -9.58 20.45
CA TYR A 245 -10.11 -9.78 20.10
C TYR A 245 -9.36 -10.45 21.25
N VAL A 246 -8.21 -11.06 20.93
CA VAL A 246 -7.41 -11.76 21.93
C VAL A 246 -6.36 -10.83 22.50
N VAL A 247 -6.32 -10.75 23.82
CA VAL A 247 -5.30 -10.04 24.58
C VAL A 247 -4.51 -11.02 25.43
N ARG A 248 -3.28 -10.64 25.75
CA ARG A 248 -2.34 -11.42 26.54
C ARG A 248 -1.97 -10.68 27.80
N TYR A 249 -1.92 -11.41 28.92
CA TYR A 249 -1.42 -10.95 30.20
C TYR A 249 -0.26 -11.81 30.70
N LEU A 250 0.77 -11.16 31.24
CA LEU A 250 1.92 -11.77 31.92
C LEU A 250 1.78 -11.60 33.43
N GLY A 251 2.15 -12.62 34.20
CA GLY A 251 1.91 -12.72 35.65
C GLY A 251 0.91 -13.81 36.04
N GLY A 252 0.25 -14.46 35.07
CA GLY A 252 -0.69 -15.57 35.29
C GLY A 252 -2.09 -15.13 35.72
N ASP A 253 -2.31 -13.83 35.93
CA ASP A 253 -3.59 -13.21 36.21
C ASP A 253 -3.86 -12.06 35.22
N ALA A 254 -5.09 -11.55 35.17
CA ALA A 254 -5.50 -10.48 34.26
C ALA A 254 -5.02 -9.08 34.70
N ARG A 255 -4.01 -8.99 35.59
CA ARG A 255 -3.52 -7.72 36.13
C ARG A 255 -2.63 -7.04 35.11
N LEU A 256 -2.79 -5.73 34.94
CA LEU A 256 -1.97 -4.91 34.02
C LEU A 256 -0.51 -4.70 34.45
N GLY A 257 -0.08 -5.31 35.57
CA GLY A 257 1.30 -5.25 36.05
C GLY A 257 1.64 -3.88 36.66
N ILE A 258 1.81 -3.87 37.98
CA ILE A 258 2.25 -2.74 38.83
C ILE A 258 1.19 -1.64 39.01
N GLN A 259 0.99 -1.25 40.28
CA GLN A 259 0.22 -0.11 40.81
C GLN A 259 0.30 1.22 40.03
N ARG A 260 1.23 1.37 39.09
CA ARG A 260 1.52 2.58 38.31
C ARG A 260 0.53 2.89 37.17
N ARG A 261 -0.39 1.98 36.85
CA ARG A 261 -1.41 2.16 35.82
C ARG A 261 -2.84 2.21 36.37
N LYS A 262 -3.03 2.38 37.68
CA LYS A 262 -4.38 2.63 38.24
C LYS A 262 -4.72 4.10 38.01
N GLY A 263 -5.88 4.36 37.40
CA GLY A 263 -6.29 5.73 37.09
C GLY A 263 -7.51 5.82 36.19
N GLU A 264 -7.85 7.05 35.85
CA GLU A 264 -8.89 7.40 34.90
C GLU A 264 -8.34 8.39 33.88
N TRP A 265 -8.64 8.16 32.61
CA TRP A 265 -8.21 8.98 31.49
C TRP A 265 -9.42 9.38 30.67
N GLN A 266 -9.68 10.68 30.61
CA GLN A 266 -10.66 11.25 29.68
C GLN A 266 -9.99 11.46 28.32
N VAL A 267 -10.65 11.01 27.26
CA VAL A 267 -10.18 11.16 25.88
C VAL A 267 -10.64 12.52 25.35
N PRO A 268 -9.73 13.43 25.00
CA PRO A 268 -10.08 14.75 24.47
C PRO A 268 -10.71 14.66 23.08
N GLU A 269 -11.37 15.74 22.68
CA GLU A 269 -11.84 15.91 21.30
C GLU A 269 -10.70 15.75 20.29
N GLY A 270 -10.97 15.03 19.19
CA GLY A 270 -10.00 14.75 18.14
C GLY A 270 -8.85 13.81 18.54
N ARG A 271 -8.86 13.21 19.73
CA ARG A 271 -7.80 12.29 20.20
C ARG A 271 -8.34 10.87 20.41
N LEU A 272 -7.42 9.89 20.44
CA LEU A 272 -7.70 8.48 20.70
C LEU A 272 -6.88 7.98 21.89
N LEU A 273 -7.47 7.07 22.68
CA LEU A 273 -6.74 6.28 23.66
C LEU A 273 -6.53 4.88 23.13
N VAL A 274 -5.26 4.47 23.06
CA VAL A 274 -4.86 3.19 22.48
C VAL A 274 -4.10 2.32 23.47
N MET A 275 -4.27 1.00 23.36
CA MET A 275 -3.60 0.00 24.20
C MET A 275 -3.03 -1.13 23.34
N GLY A 276 -1.94 -1.75 23.81
CA GLY A 276 -1.43 -2.97 23.19
C GLY A 276 -2.23 -4.20 23.62
N ASP A 277 -2.29 -5.20 22.74
CA ASP A 277 -2.92 -6.49 23.06
C ASP A 277 -2.04 -7.30 24.05
N ASN A 278 -0.72 -7.06 24.07
CA ASN A 278 0.17 -7.57 25.10
C ASN A 278 0.18 -6.60 26.30
N ARG A 279 -0.83 -6.73 27.14
CA ARG A 279 -1.27 -5.74 28.14
C ARG A 279 -0.20 -5.36 29.16
N ASN A 280 0.69 -6.29 29.50
CA ASN A 280 1.80 -6.08 30.45
C ASN A 280 3.11 -5.63 29.80
N GLN A 281 3.25 -5.80 28.48
CA GLN A 281 4.46 -5.50 27.71
C GLN A 281 4.14 -4.57 26.54
N SER A 282 3.34 -3.56 26.82
CA SER A 282 3.01 -2.53 25.86
C SER A 282 3.35 -1.15 26.42
N HIS A 283 4.22 -0.45 25.68
CA HIS A 283 4.32 0.99 25.75
C HIS A 283 3.14 1.55 24.93
N ASP A 284 2.12 2.05 25.62
CA ASP A 284 0.87 2.55 25.05
C ASP A 284 0.39 3.80 25.79
N SER A 285 -0.82 4.29 25.48
CA SER A 285 -1.36 5.53 26.06
C SER A 285 -1.27 5.57 27.58
N LEU A 286 -1.43 4.43 28.27
CA LEU A 286 -1.35 4.39 29.74
C LEU A 286 0.06 4.57 30.30
N ALA A 287 1.09 4.36 29.48
CA ALA A 287 2.48 4.45 29.89
C ALA A 287 3.08 5.85 29.65
N TRP A 288 2.67 6.54 28.57
CA TRP A 288 3.19 7.86 28.22
C TRP A 288 2.33 9.05 28.69
N THR A 289 1.31 8.83 29.53
CA THR A 289 0.38 9.87 30.03
C THR A 289 0.95 10.90 31.02
N LYS A 290 2.26 11.16 31.09
CA LYS A 290 2.78 12.32 31.84
C LYS A 290 2.95 13.52 30.92
N VAL A 291 1.94 14.39 30.86
CA VAL A 291 1.97 15.75 30.26
C VAL A 291 2.37 15.80 28.77
N VAL A 292 2.52 14.66 28.09
CA VAL A 292 2.73 14.57 26.64
C VAL A 292 1.62 13.73 26.01
N GLU A 293 1.29 14.11 24.78
CA GLU A 293 -0.01 14.07 24.13
C GLU A 293 -0.54 12.67 23.73
N ALA A 294 -1.87 12.54 23.61
CA ALA A 294 -2.54 11.35 23.08
C ALA A 294 -2.44 11.30 21.57
N VAL A 295 -2.79 10.17 20.98
CA VAL A 295 -2.79 10.02 19.52
C VAL A 295 -3.80 10.99 18.92
N ASP A 296 -3.33 11.94 18.12
CA ASP A 296 -4.22 12.74 17.28
C ASP A 296 -4.92 11.81 16.30
N ALA A 297 -6.25 11.89 16.23
CA ALA A 297 -7.03 11.14 15.24
C ALA A 297 -6.57 11.48 13.81
N ALA A 298 -6.04 12.68 13.58
CA ALA A 298 -5.42 13.08 12.33
C ALA A 298 -3.98 12.54 12.13
N GLY A 299 -3.31 12.09 13.20
CA GLY A 299 -1.93 11.56 13.21
C GLY A 299 -1.82 10.03 13.08
N VAL A 300 -2.94 9.33 12.87
CA VAL A 300 -2.94 7.91 12.44
C VAL A 300 -2.27 7.84 11.07
N LEU A 301 -1.22 7.05 10.95
CA LEU A 301 -0.24 6.98 9.86
C LEU A 301 -0.87 6.69 8.49
N GLY A 302 -1.45 7.74 7.94
CA GLY A 302 -1.41 8.14 6.55
C GLY A 302 -0.65 9.46 6.35
N GLN A 303 0.19 9.90 7.30
CA GLN A 303 0.86 11.20 7.21
C GLN A 303 2.36 11.06 6.97
N LYS A 304 2.87 11.89 6.06
CA LYS A 304 4.28 12.07 5.72
C LYS A 304 4.86 13.23 6.54
N ASP A 305 6.18 13.32 6.50
CA ASP A 305 7.10 13.98 7.41
C ASP A 305 7.15 15.53 7.38
N LEU A 306 7.61 16.10 8.52
CA LEU A 306 8.24 17.42 8.75
C LEU A 306 7.44 18.73 8.51
N ARG A 307 6.79 19.21 9.59
CA ARG A 307 7.20 20.43 10.34
C ARG A 307 6.05 20.91 11.25
N ASP A 308 6.43 21.13 12.50
CA ASP A 308 5.85 22.12 13.42
C ASP A 308 4.51 21.75 14.07
N LEU A 309 4.58 21.03 15.18
CA LEU A 309 3.52 21.03 16.21
C LEU A 309 4.14 21.07 17.61
N THR A 310 5.06 22.00 17.85
CA THR A 310 5.35 22.45 19.22
C THR A 310 4.38 23.54 19.61
N ALA A 311 3.32 23.17 20.35
CA ALA A 311 2.75 23.90 21.50
C ALA A 311 1.25 23.62 21.63
N GLU A 312 0.84 22.69 22.51
CA GLU A 312 0.00 22.99 23.68
C GLU A 312 -0.34 21.71 24.48
N LYS A 313 -0.02 21.76 25.78
CA LYS A 313 -0.03 20.65 26.75
C LYS A 313 -1.45 20.21 27.12
N LEU A 314 -1.80 18.91 27.01
CA LEU A 314 -3.15 18.42 27.34
C LEU A 314 -3.16 17.02 27.97
N PHE A 315 -3.00 16.93 29.30
CA PHE A 315 -3.72 15.99 30.20
C PHE A 315 -3.58 16.50 31.64
N LYS A 316 -4.71 16.80 32.30
CA LYS A 316 -4.74 17.05 33.75
C LYS A 316 -5.42 15.88 34.46
N PRO A 317 -4.81 15.27 35.50
CA PRO A 317 -5.50 14.35 36.39
C PRO A 317 -6.60 15.11 37.15
N ILE A 318 -7.77 14.49 37.33
CA ILE A 318 -8.93 15.09 38.02
C ILE A 318 -8.77 15.08 39.55
N ARG A 319 -7.75 14.43 40.10
CA ARG A 319 -7.50 14.40 41.55
C ARG A 319 -6.02 14.50 41.89
N ASP A 320 -5.58 15.71 42.22
CA ASP A 320 -4.64 15.87 43.32
C ASP A 320 -5.50 15.83 44.60
N GLU A 321 -5.41 14.77 45.40
CA GLU A 321 -5.99 14.79 46.75
C GLU A 321 -4.91 15.20 47.76
N ALA A 322 -5.22 16.32 48.44
CA ALA A 322 -4.61 16.96 49.61
C ALA A 322 -3.34 17.80 49.41
#